data_AF-A0A7Y1X9E9-F1
#
_entry.id   AF-A0A7Y1X9E9-F1
#
_cell.length_a   1.000
_cell.length_b   1.000
_cell.length_c   1.000
_cell.angle_alpha   90.00
_cell.angle_beta   90.00
_cell.angle_gamma   90.00
#
_symmetry.space_group_name_H-M   'P 1'
#
loop_
_entity.id
_entity.type
_entity.pdbx_description
1 polymer ?
#
loop_
_entity_poly.entity_id
_entity_poly.type
_entity_poly.pdbx_seq_one_letter_code
_entity_poly.pdbx_strand_id
1 'polypeptide(L)'
;KTREEWDEIFRGSDACVSPVLSWSEAPRHPHNLHRGTFIEHGESVVPGSAPRFSRTLSVVAPAAVESGAHTDEILVGIGLSESDIAALRTAGTIA
;
A
#
# COMPACT_ATOMS: atom_id res chain seq x y z
N LYS A 1 -12.57 34.68 3.27
CA LYS A 1 -11.24 34.18 2.92
C LYS A 1 -11.36 32.79 2.33
N THR A 2 -10.54 32.45 1.33
CA THR A 2 -10.47 31.11 0.74
C THR A 2 -9.80 30.12 1.70
N ARG A 3 -9.86 28.83 1.40
CA ARG A 3 -9.13 27.81 2.19
C ARG A 3 -7.62 28.06 2.18
N GLU A 4 -7.04 28.43 1.04
CA GLU A 4 -5.60 28.75 0.92
C GLU A 4 -5.23 29.99 1.71
N GLU A 5 -6.07 31.03 1.68
CA GLU A 5 -5.85 32.23 2.49
C GLU A 5 -5.90 31.91 3.99
N TRP A 6 -6.78 31.00 4.42
CA TRP A 6 -6.82 30.54 5.80
C TRP A 6 -5.61 29.68 6.17
N ASP A 7 -5.21 28.75 5.30
CA ASP A 7 -4.03 27.92 5.50
C ASP A 7 -2.78 28.80 5.68
N GLU A 8 -2.63 29.84 4.87
CA GLU A 8 -1.50 30.76 4.97
C GLU A 8 -1.51 31.59 6.25
N ILE A 9 -2.67 32.07 6.70
CA ILE A 9 -2.78 32.84 7.96
C ILE A 9 -2.40 31.99 9.17
N PHE A 10 -2.82 30.73 9.19
CA PHE A 10 -2.57 29.84 10.33
C PHE A 10 -1.24 29.08 10.24
N ARG A 11 -0.54 29.13 9.09
CA ARG A 11 0.75 28.46 8.89
C ARG A 11 1.77 28.96 9.92
N GLY A 12 2.26 28.05 10.76
CA GLY A 12 3.26 28.36 11.78
C GLY A 12 2.73 29.12 13.00
N SER A 13 1.41 29.31 13.11
CA SER A 13 0.78 29.83 14.32
C SER A 13 0.68 28.76 15.43
N ASP A 14 0.27 29.16 16.63
CA ASP A 14 0.01 28.29 17.78
C ASP A 14 -1.38 27.62 17.74
N ALA A 15 -2.20 27.93 16.74
CA ALA A 15 -3.53 27.36 16.57
C ALA A 15 -3.48 25.97 15.91
N CYS A 16 -4.29 25.03 16.43
CA CYS A 16 -4.44 23.68 15.86
C CYS A 16 -5.37 23.71 14.64
N VAL A 17 -4.87 24.16 13.50
CA VAL A 17 -5.61 24.25 12.23
C VAL A 17 -4.91 23.43 11.16
N SER A 18 -5.68 22.73 10.33
CA SER A 18 -5.22 22.05 9.13
C SER A 18 -6.27 22.20 8.03
N PRO A 19 -5.88 22.35 6.76
CA PRO A 19 -6.82 22.31 5.66
C PRO A 19 -7.42 20.90 5.53
N VAL A 20 -8.68 20.84 5.10
CA VAL A 20 -9.26 19.59 4.56
C VAL A 20 -8.68 19.40 3.16
N LEU A 21 -7.96 18.30 2.98
CA LEU A 21 -7.33 17.93 1.71
C LEU A 21 -8.18 16.86 1.00
N SER A 22 -8.32 17.02 -0.31
CA SER A 22 -8.87 15.97 -1.17
C SER A 22 -7.87 14.84 -1.39
N TRP A 23 -8.36 13.73 -1.95
CA TRP A 23 -7.54 12.58 -2.33
C TRP A 23 -6.39 12.92 -3.28
N SER A 24 -6.56 13.91 -4.15
CA SER A 24 -5.51 14.33 -5.09
C SER A 24 -4.53 15.33 -4.47
N GLU A 25 -4.95 16.10 -3.45
CA GLU A 25 -4.09 17.06 -2.76
C GLU A 25 -3.22 16.38 -1.70
N ALA A 26 -3.77 15.42 -0.95
CA ALA A 26 -3.08 14.81 0.18
C ALA A 26 -1.69 14.23 -0.17
N PRO A 27 -1.51 13.47 -1.28
CA PRO A 27 -0.19 12.95 -1.66
C PRO A 27 0.84 14.03 -2.00
N ARG A 28 0.38 15.20 -2.44
CA ARG A 28 1.22 16.32 -2.89
C ARG A 28 1.50 17.34 -1.79
N HIS A 29 0.85 17.21 -0.62
CA HIS A 29 1.06 18.13 0.48
C HIS A 29 2.53 18.07 0.97
N PRO A 30 3.20 19.22 1.24
CA PRO A 30 4.63 19.25 1.57
C PRO A 30 5.04 18.31 2.71
N HIS A 31 4.21 18.18 3.75
CA HIS A 31 4.47 17.26 4.86
C HIS A 31 4.46 15.79 4.41
N ASN A 32 3.54 15.40 3.52
CA ASN A 32 3.41 14.04 3.04
C ASN A 32 4.51 13.67 2.04
N LEU A 33 4.95 14.62 1.20
CA LEU A 33 6.10 14.46 0.33
C LEU A 33 7.40 14.31 1.14
N HIS A 34 7.65 15.21 2.09
CA HIS A 34 8.85 15.16 2.94
C HIS A 34 8.98 13.85 3.69
N ARG A 35 7.84 13.29 4.13
CA ARG A 35 7.83 12.03 4.84
C ARG A 35 7.80 10.84 3.89
N GLY A 36 7.41 10.97 2.62
CA GLY A 36 7.08 9.81 1.79
C GLY A 36 5.92 9.03 2.42
N THR A 37 4.83 9.73 2.76
CA THR A 37 3.61 9.13 3.34
C THR A 37 2.83 8.34 2.30
N PHE A 38 2.87 8.79 1.06
CA PHE A 38 2.32 8.09 -0.09
C PHE A 38 3.45 7.67 -1.02
N ILE A 39 3.24 6.59 -1.75
CA ILE A 39 4.21 6.00 -2.68
C ILE A 39 3.50 5.64 -3.99
N GLU A 40 4.29 5.52 -5.04
CA GLU A 40 3.84 4.93 -6.30
C GLU A 40 3.92 3.41 -6.19
N HIS A 41 2.83 2.72 -6.55
CA HIS A 41 2.76 1.27 -6.58
C HIS A 41 1.99 0.84 -7.84
N GLY A 42 2.74 0.42 -8.86
CA GLY A 42 2.20 0.28 -10.21
C GLY A 42 1.72 1.63 -10.74
N GLU A 43 0.49 1.67 -11.25
CA GLU A 43 -0.14 2.90 -11.79
C GLU A 43 -0.90 3.71 -10.72
N SER A 44 -0.87 3.27 -9.46
CA SER A 44 -1.64 3.88 -8.37
C SER A 44 -0.75 4.54 -7.32
N VAL A 45 -1.26 5.62 -6.72
CA VAL A 45 -0.67 6.23 -5.52
C VAL A 45 -1.35 5.64 -4.30
N VAL A 46 -0.58 4.97 -3.45
CA VAL A 46 -1.09 4.29 -2.24
C VAL A 46 -0.38 4.82 -1.00
N PRO A 47 -0.97 4.68 0.20
CA PRO A 47 -0.25 4.93 1.45
C PRO A 47 1.00 4.03 1.55
N GLY A 48 2.13 4.61 1.92
CA GLY A 48 3.32 3.86 2.29
C GLY A 48 3.14 3.14 3.63
N SER A 49 4.06 2.23 3.95
CA SER A 49 4.01 1.46 5.19
C SER A 49 4.03 2.35 6.44
N ALA A 50 3.13 2.07 7.39
CA ALA A 50 3.05 2.75 8.67
C ALA A 50 2.87 1.73 9.83
N PRO A 51 3.50 1.94 11.00
CA PRO A 51 4.45 3.02 11.32
C PRO A 51 5.81 2.84 10.65
N ARG A 52 6.65 3.89 10.68
CA ARG A 52 8.04 3.84 10.21
C ARG A 52 8.92 3.35 11.36
N PHE A 53 9.56 2.19 11.19
CA PHE A 53 10.47 1.65 12.18
C PHE A 53 11.90 2.14 11.92
N SER A 54 12.64 2.47 12.98
CA SER A 54 14.02 2.95 12.87
C SER A 54 15.05 1.86 12.63
N ARG A 55 14.74 0.61 13.01
CA ARG A 55 15.67 -0.52 12.91
C ARG A 55 15.38 -1.46 11.75
N THR A 56 14.11 -1.80 11.55
CA THR A 56 13.69 -2.74 10.50
C THR A 56 13.01 -1.95 9.39
N LEU A 57 13.53 -2.03 8.17
CA LEU A 57 12.88 -1.37 7.05
C LEU A 57 11.53 -2.04 6.76
N SER A 58 10.47 -1.25 6.75
CA SER A 58 9.17 -1.69 6.26
C SER A 58 9.23 -1.76 4.73
N VAL A 59 8.83 -2.90 4.17
CA VAL A 59 8.70 -3.09 2.74
C VAL A 59 7.21 -3.04 2.39
N VAL A 60 6.90 -2.43 1.26
CA VAL A 60 5.55 -2.44 0.70
C VAL A 60 5.37 -3.81 0.05
N ALA A 61 4.20 -4.42 0.30
CA ALA A 61 3.88 -5.70 -0.32
C ALA A 61 3.91 -5.56 -1.85
N PRO A 62 4.32 -6.61 -2.58
CA PRO A 62 4.27 -6.60 -4.04
C PRO A 62 2.83 -6.42 -4.55
N ALA A 63 2.71 -6.11 -5.84
CA ALA A 63 1.44 -5.99 -6.52
C ALA A 63 0.54 -7.21 -6.27
N ALA A 64 -0.77 -6.97 -6.20
CA ALA A 64 -1.73 -8.04 -6.13
C ALA A 64 -1.54 -8.99 -7.32
N VAL A 65 -1.64 -10.28 -7.06
CA VAL A 65 -1.56 -11.33 -8.07
C VAL A 65 -2.94 -11.90 -8.35
N GLU A 66 -3.08 -12.54 -9.50
CA GLU A 66 -4.29 -13.24 -9.86
C GLU A 66 -4.59 -14.41 -8.92
N SER A 67 -5.87 -14.78 -8.84
CA SER A 67 -6.30 -15.93 -8.05
C SER A 67 -5.58 -17.19 -8.50
N GLY A 68 -4.95 -17.89 -7.54
CA GLY A 68 -4.22 -19.14 -7.79
C GLY A 68 -2.79 -18.97 -8.32
N ALA A 69 -2.27 -17.74 -8.45
CA ALA A 69 -0.92 -17.49 -8.98
C ALA A 69 0.20 -18.21 -8.23
N HIS A 70 0.00 -18.55 -6.94
CA HIS A 70 0.98 -19.26 -6.11
C HIS A 70 0.49 -20.65 -5.65
N THR A 71 -0.59 -21.20 -6.23
CA THR A 71 -1.16 -22.50 -5.80
C THR A 71 -0.10 -23.59 -5.79
N ASP A 72 0.58 -23.80 -6.91
CA ASP A 72 1.56 -24.88 -7.05
C ASP A 72 2.78 -24.66 -6.16
N GLU A 73 3.29 -23.41 -6.08
CA GLU A 73 4.40 -23.04 -5.19
C GLU A 73 4.10 -23.40 -3.74
N ILE A 74 2.90 -23.06 -3.26
CA ILE A 74 2.48 -23.33 -1.88
C ILE A 74 2.32 -24.83 -1.65
N LEU A 75 1.68 -25.56 -2.58
CA LEU A 75 1.43 -27.00 -2.43
C LEU A 75 2.74 -27.81 -2.45
N VAL A 76 3.69 -27.45 -3.32
CA VAL A 76 5.04 -28.00 -3.30
C VAL A 76 5.75 -27.63 -1.99
N GLY A 77 5.63 -26.39 -1.54
CA GLY A 77 6.26 -25.90 -0.30
C GLY A 77 5.81 -26.64 0.96
N ILE A 78 4.59 -27.19 0.97
CA ILE A 78 4.07 -28.04 2.06
C ILE A 78 4.27 -29.54 1.83
N GLY A 79 4.93 -29.93 0.72
CA GLY A 79 5.38 -31.30 0.46
C GLY A 79 4.48 -32.16 -0.41
N LEU A 80 3.52 -31.59 -1.17
CA LEU A 80 2.78 -32.36 -2.16
C LEU A 80 3.64 -32.69 -3.37
N SER A 81 3.45 -33.89 -3.92
CA SER A 81 4.06 -34.27 -5.18
C SER A 81 3.35 -33.61 -6.37
N GLU A 82 4.04 -33.51 -7.50
CA GLU A 82 3.43 -33.05 -8.76
C GLU A 82 2.21 -33.90 -9.15
N SER A 83 2.24 -35.20 -8.87
CA SER A 83 1.11 -36.10 -9.11
C SER A 83 -0.12 -35.78 -8.23
N ASP A 84 0.09 -35.42 -6.95
CA ASP A 84 -1.01 -35.05 -6.06
C ASP A 84 -1.64 -33.73 -6.52
N ILE A 85 -0.81 -32.75 -6.90
CA ILE A 85 -1.27 -31.45 -7.41
C ILE A 85 -2.06 -31.65 -8.71
N ALA A 86 -1.58 -32.47 -9.64
CA ALA A 86 -2.29 -32.79 -10.87
C ALA A 86 -3.65 -33.47 -10.61
N ALA A 87 -3.72 -34.35 -9.61
CA ALA A 87 -4.97 -34.99 -9.19
C ALA A 87 -5.97 -33.97 -8.61
N LEU A 88 -5.52 -33.05 -7.75
CA LEU A 88 -6.36 -31.98 -7.19
C LEU A 88 -6.90 -31.04 -8.27
N ARG A 89 -6.08 -30.71 -9.26
CA ARG A 89 -6.48 -29.86 -10.40
C ARG A 89 -7.50 -30.57 -11.28
N THR A 90 -7.29 -31.85 -11.57
CA THR A 90 -8.24 -32.68 -12.33
C THR A 90 -9.58 -32.81 -11.60
N ALA A 91 -9.56 -32.91 -10.27
CA ALA A 91 -10.75 -32.95 -9.43
C ALA A 91 -11.46 -31.58 -9.29
N GLY A 92 -10.90 -30.50 -9.84
CA GLY A 92 -11.42 -29.14 -9.71
C GLY A 92 -11.33 -28.56 -8.29
N THR A 93 -10.51 -29.16 -7.42
CA THR A 93 -10.31 -28.68 -6.03
C THR A 93 -9.46 -27.43 -5.99
N ILE A 94 -8.52 -27.30 -6.93
CA ILE A 94 -7.67 -26.13 -7.13
C ILE A 94 -7.80 -25.65 -8.58
N ALA A 95 -7.66 -24.34 -8.79
CA ALA A 95 -7.73 -23.69 -10.10
C ALA A 95 -6.41 -23.77 -10.85
#